data_AF-A0A537YAW7-F1
#
_entry.id   AF-A0A537YAW7-F1
#
_cell.length_a   1.000
_cell.length_b   1.000
_cell.length_c   1.000
_cell.angle_alpha   90.00
_cell.angle_beta   90.00
_cell.angle_gamma   90.00
#
_symmetry.space_group_name_H-M   'P 1'
#
loop_
_entity.id
_entity.type
_entity.pdbx_description
1 polymer ?
#
loop_
_entity_poly.entity_id
_entity_poly.type
_entity_poly.pdbx_seq_one_letter_code
_entity_poly.pdbx_strand_id
1 'polypeptide(L)' 'HEKSVEEVAEIVGIPENTVKTRLFYARKKLAELLTAAGVERGWP' A
#
# COMPACT_ATOMS: atom_id res chain seq x y z
N HIS A 1 -14.31 7.48 2.32
CA HIS A 1 -14.49 6.03 2.51
C HIS A 1 -13.39 5.35 1.71
N GLU A 2 -12.70 4.37 2.28
CA GLU A 2 -11.72 3.58 1.52
C GLU A 2 -12.46 2.64 0.55
N LYS A 3 -11.81 2.25 -0.55
CA LYS A 3 -12.34 1.26 -1.50
C LYS A 3 -12.04 -0.15 -1.02
N SER A 4 -12.92 -1.11 -1.35
CA SER A 4 -12.65 -2.53 -1.11
C SER A 4 -11.54 -3.03 -2.04
N VAL A 5 -10.96 -4.20 -1.71
CA VAL A 5 -9.94 -4.82 -2.57
C VAL A 5 -10.54 -5.26 -3.90
N GLU A 6 -11.80 -5.71 -3.91
CA GLU A 6 -12.51 -6.06 -5.14
C GLU A 6 -12.68 -4.84 -6.04
N GLU A 7 -13.16 -3.71 -5.52
CA GLU A 7 -13.32 -2.47 -6.29
C GLU A 7 -11.99 -2.01 -6.92
N VAL A 8 -10.89 -2.12 -6.16
CA VAL A 8 -9.56 -1.77 -6.68
C VAL A 8 -9.14 -2.73 -7.79
N ALA A 9 -9.33 -4.03 -7.61
CA ALA A 9 -9.02 -5.04 -8.62
C ALA A 9 -9.75 -4.79 -9.94
N GLU A 10 -11.03 -4.40 -9.88
CA GLU A 10 -11.83 -4.00 -11.04
C GLU A 10 -11.28 -2.75 -11.72
N ILE A 11 -10.97 -1.70 -10.94
CA ILE A 11 -10.46 -0.43 -11.47
C ILE A 11 -9.12 -0.61 -12.20
N VAL A 12 -8.21 -1.38 -11.61
CA VAL A 12 -6.85 -1.53 -12.15
C VAL A 12 -6.68 -2.74 -13.08
N GLY A 13 -7.69 -3.61 -13.19
CA GLY A 13 -7.69 -4.76 -14.09
C GLY A 13 -6.67 -5.84 -13.74
N ILE A 14 -6.44 -6.11 -12.45
CA ILE A 14 -5.52 -7.15 -11.97
C ILE A 14 -6.16 -8.01 -10.87
N PRO A 15 -5.68 -9.24 -10.61
CA PRO A 15 -6.23 -10.07 -9.54
C PRO A 15 -6.13 -9.42 -8.16
N GLU A 16 -7.11 -9.65 -7.29
CA GLU A 16 -7.11 -9.15 -5.90
C GLU A 16 -5.84 -9.55 -5.13
N ASN A 17 -5.33 -10.77 -5.32
CA ASN A 17 -4.10 -11.22 -4.67
C ASN A 17 -2.89 -10.36 -5.09
N THR A 18 -2.87 -9.88 -6.34
CA THR A 18 -1.87 -8.93 -6.82
C THR A 18 -2.06 -7.55 -6.18
N VAL A 19 -3.30 -7.08 -6.02
CA VAL A 19 -3.59 -5.84 -5.28
C VAL A 19 -3.07 -5.92 -3.84
N LYS A 20 -3.42 -7.00 -3.12
CA LYS A 20 -3.00 -7.22 -1.72
C LYS A 20 -1.48 -7.22 -1.56
N THR A 21 -0.79 -7.98 -2.40
CA THR A 21 0.68 -8.07 -2.34
C THR A 21 1.36 -6.76 -2.73
N ARG A 22 0.89 -6.08 -3.77
CA ARG A 22 1.42 -4.75 -4.15
C ARG A 22 1.21 -3.71 -3.06
N LEU A 23 0.05 -3.68 -2.41
CA LEU A 23 -0.22 -2.77 -1.29
C LEU A 23 0.73 -3.04 -0.10
N PHE A 24 1.00 -4.31 0.21
CA PHE A 24 1.95 -4.67 1.25
C PHE A 24 3.37 -4.16 0.94
N TYR A 25 3.88 -4.43 -0.27
CA TYR A 25 5.21 -3.96 -0.67
C TYR A 25 5.29 -2.44 -0.82
N ALA A 26 4.22 -1.81 -1.31
CA ALA A 26 4.13 -0.35 -1.41
C ALA A 26 4.23 0.31 -0.03
N ARG A 27 3.52 -0.21 0.99
CA ARG A 27 3.62 0.29 2.37
C ARG A 27 5.03 0.14 2.95
N LYS A 28 5.68 -1.01 2.72
CA LYS A 28 7.08 -1.23 3.16
C LYS A 28 8.04 -0.24 2.50
N LYS A 29 7.98 -0.12 1.18
CA LYS A 29 8.81 0.82 0.42
C LYS A 29 8.58 2.27 0.84
N LEU A 30 7.32 2.64 1.07
CA LEU A 30 6.99 3.98 1.54
C LEU A 30 7.56 4.24 2.93
N ALA A 31 7.48 3.28 3.85
CA ALA A 31 8.09 3.40 5.18
C ALA A 31 9.61 3.60 5.09
N GLU A 32 10.30 2.83 4.25
CA GLU A 32 11.75 3.00 4.02
C GLU A 32 12.10 4.40 3.49
N LEU A 33 11.32 4.90 2.52
CA LEU A 33 11.51 6.24 1.96
C LEU A 33 11.26 7.35 2.99
N LEU A 34 10.24 7.19 3.84
CA LEU A 34 9.93 8.14 4.91
C LEU A 34 11.04 8.17 5.97
N THR A 35 11.51 7.00 6.39
CA THR A 35 12.66 6.91 7.30
C THR A 35 13.90 7.58 6.71
N ALA A 36 14.20 7.34 5.42
CA ALA A 36 15.32 7.98 4.74
C ALA A 36 15.16 9.51 4.64
N ALA A 37 13.92 10.02 4.61
CA ALA A 37 13.61 11.43 4.65
C ALA A 37 13.62 12.04 6.07
N GLY A 38 13.98 11.27 7.10
CA GLY A 38 13.96 11.72 8.49
C GLY A 38 12.55 11.81 9.10
N VAL A 39 11.54 11.22 8.43
CA VAL A 39 10.18 11.14 8.94
C VAL A 39 10.06 9.86 9.77
N GLU A 40 10.14 10.02 11.09
CA GLU A 40 9.89 8.95 12.04
C GLU A 40 8.42 8.52 12.00
N ARG A 41 8.17 7.21 12.15
CA ARG A 41 6.81 6.69 12.21
C ARG A 41 6.16 7.11 13.53
N GLY A 42 5.35 8.16 13.49
CA GLY A 42 4.66 8.71 14.65
C GLY A 42 3.40 7.93 15.08
N TRP A 43 3.53 6.66 15.45
CA TRP A 43 2.54 5.92 16.28
C TRP A 43 3.10 4.53 16.67
N PRO A 44 2.78 3.98 17.87
CA PRO A 44 3.19 2.62 18.28
C PRO A 44 2.73 1.50 17.34
#